data_AF-A0A519DAB9-F1
#
_entry.id   AF-A0A519DAB9-F1
#
_cell.length_a   1.000
_cell.length_b   1.000
_cell.length_c   1.000
_cell.angle_alpha   90.00
_cell.angle_beta   90.00
_cell.angle_gamma   90.00
#
_symmetry.space_group_name_H-M   'P 1'
#
loop_
_entity.id
_entity.type
_entity.pdbx_description
1 polymer ?
#
loop_
_entity_poly.entity_id
_entity_poly.type
_entity_poly.pdbx_seq_one_letter_code
_entity_poly.pdbx_strand_id
1 'polypeptide(L)'
;GATSPVPVFASPSHSGWVTSNFSISSLTGIDDSDKIQFRFLIWTHPDATNERPGWFIDNVQIINQGVDLDVWHHGCYTTTSTSCTYNSNAYGVLEQNIDLTGTNSTSKIEFNMEWDLEGGSSDNACVELSLNGNTWADISSSTSSTSSDCSVRSGSIPGNGYIADDGQTYGDQSGDFRLVSFDIPTGFQNQSSVDIRIVVDTSTSFNYGNYFRIQNCRLLREYSVHR
;
A
#
# COMPACT_ATOMS: atom_id res chain seq x y z
N GLY A 1 0.56 -8.02 -30.06
CA GLY A 1 0.21 -6.75 -30.72
C GLY A 1 -1.29 -6.62 -30.77
N ALA A 2 -1.84 -5.41 -30.59
CA ALA A 2 -3.29 -5.16 -30.60
C ALA A 2 -3.92 -5.45 -31.97
N THR A 3 -5.15 -5.96 -31.97
CA THR A 3 -5.85 -6.57 -33.12
C THR A 3 -6.75 -5.62 -33.91
N SER A 4 -6.69 -4.30 -33.68
CA SER A 4 -7.54 -3.33 -34.38
C SER A 4 -6.77 -2.06 -34.76
N PRO A 5 -6.99 -1.46 -35.96
CA PRO A 5 -6.38 -0.18 -36.33
C PRO A 5 -6.88 0.93 -35.40
N VAL A 6 -5.94 1.70 -34.83
CA VAL A 6 -6.26 2.91 -34.07
C VAL A 6 -6.83 3.97 -35.04
N PRO A 7 -8.00 4.58 -34.79
CA PRO A 7 -8.61 5.56 -35.71
C PRO A 7 -7.67 6.74 -36.00
N VAL A 8 -7.67 7.23 -37.24
CA VAL A 8 -6.84 8.36 -37.69
C VAL A 8 -7.44 9.68 -37.18
N PHE A 9 -6.69 10.41 -36.35
CA PHE A 9 -7.07 11.69 -35.75
C PHE A 9 -6.51 12.89 -36.54
N ALA A 10 -7.24 13.35 -37.55
CA ALA A 10 -6.97 14.66 -38.14
C ALA A 10 -8.29 15.28 -38.64
N SER A 11 -9.04 15.92 -37.73
CA SER A 11 -10.18 16.79 -38.07
C SER A 11 -10.11 18.09 -37.27
N PRO A 12 -10.30 19.27 -37.89
CA PRO A 12 -10.33 20.57 -37.21
C PRO A 12 -11.43 20.74 -36.15
N SER A 13 -12.39 19.81 -36.07
CA SER A 13 -13.60 19.95 -35.23
C SER A 13 -13.62 19.07 -33.98
N HIS A 14 -12.57 18.30 -33.68
CA HIS A 14 -12.53 17.41 -32.51
C HIS A 14 -11.12 17.39 -31.88
N SER A 15 -10.97 17.77 -30.60
CA SER A 15 -9.79 17.37 -29.82
C SER A 15 -10.03 15.96 -29.27
N GLY A 16 -9.74 14.95 -30.11
CA GLY A 16 -9.89 13.53 -29.79
C GLY A 16 -8.81 13.01 -28.85
N TRP A 17 -8.66 13.59 -27.65
CA TRP A 17 -7.78 13.04 -26.63
C TRP A 17 -8.25 11.63 -26.27
N VAL A 18 -7.36 10.65 -26.43
CA VAL A 18 -7.62 9.24 -26.07
C VAL A 18 -6.70 8.85 -24.94
N THR A 19 -7.31 8.41 -23.83
CA THR A 19 -6.58 7.80 -22.72
C THR A 19 -6.44 6.30 -22.98
N SER A 20 -5.22 5.78 -22.87
CA SER A 20 -4.93 4.34 -22.96
C SER A 20 -4.32 3.87 -21.64
N ASN A 21 -4.84 2.77 -21.10
CA ASN A 21 -4.27 2.07 -19.94
C ASN A 21 -4.03 0.61 -20.32
N PHE A 22 -2.80 0.14 -20.12
CA PHE A 22 -2.42 -1.24 -20.35
C PHE A 22 -1.33 -1.67 -19.37
N SER A 23 -1.38 -2.93 -18.95
CA SER A 23 -0.31 -3.54 -18.16
C SER A 23 0.88 -3.90 -19.06
N ILE A 24 2.08 -3.56 -18.60
CA ILE A 24 3.34 -3.99 -19.21
C ILE A 24 3.91 -5.28 -18.60
N SER A 25 3.25 -5.86 -17.59
CA SER A 25 3.66 -7.10 -16.93
C SER A 25 3.65 -8.31 -17.87
N SER A 26 2.95 -8.22 -19.00
CA SER A 26 2.92 -9.27 -20.03
C SER A 26 4.09 -9.21 -21.02
N LEU A 27 4.96 -8.21 -20.92
CA LEU A 27 6.14 -8.08 -21.77
C LEU A 27 7.21 -9.08 -21.31
N THR A 28 7.69 -9.92 -22.23
CA THR A 28 8.76 -10.88 -21.94
C THR A 28 10.04 -10.17 -21.51
N GLY A 29 10.60 -10.56 -20.37
CA GLY A 29 11.83 -10.00 -19.82
C GLY A 29 11.66 -8.68 -19.06
N ILE A 30 10.41 -8.25 -18.82
CA ILE A 30 10.15 -7.02 -18.05
C ILE A 30 10.66 -7.11 -16.61
N ASP A 31 10.62 -8.30 -16.01
CA ASP A 31 11.04 -8.55 -14.62
C ASP A 31 12.54 -8.34 -14.40
N ASP A 32 13.35 -8.57 -15.44
CA ASP A 32 14.82 -8.45 -15.40
C ASP A 32 15.35 -7.17 -16.08
N SER A 33 14.46 -6.28 -16.53
CA SER A 33 14.82 -5.09 -17.30
C SER A 33 15.19 -3.90 -16.40
N ASP A 34 16.39 -3.35 -16.56
CA ASP A 34 16.85 -2.13 -15.88
C ASP A 34 16.41 -0.83 -16.58
N LYS A 35 15.87 -0.95 -17.81
CA LYS A 35 15.50 0.16 -18.68
C LYS A 35 14.21 -0.12 -19.42
N ILE A 36 13.36 0.90 -19.48
CA ILE A 36 12.17 0.91 -20.33
C ILE A 36 12.33 1.97 -21.43
N GLN A 37 11.95 1.63 -22.65
CA GLN A 37 12.01 2.54 -23.80
C GLN A 37 10.66 2.58 -24.51
N PHE A 38 10.10 3.77 -24.64
CA PHE A 38 8.90 4.01 -25.42
C PHE A 38 9.30 4.52 -26.80
N ARG A 39 8.87 3.81 -27.85
CA ARG A 39 9.02 4.27 -29.23
C ARG A 39 7.65 4.64 -29.78
N PHE A 40 7.55 5.87 -30.24
CA PHE A 40 6.39 6.34 -30.95
C PHE A 40 6.71 6.48 -32.43
N LEU A 41 5.85 5.91 -33.26
CA LEU A 41 5.98 5.97 -34.71
C LEU A 41 4.79 6.72 -35.28
N ILE A 42 5.06 7.87 -35.88
CA ILE A 42 4.11 8.52 -36.77
C ILE A 42 4.39 7.98 -38.17
N TRP A 43 3.39 7.35 -38.77
CA TRP A 43 3.45 6.97 -40.18
C TRP A 43 2.37 7.72 -40.94
N THR A 44 2.78 8.57 -41.86
CA THR A 44 1.91 9.20 -42.84
C THR A 44 2.04 8.45 -44.16
N HIS A 45 0.91 8.32 -44.87
CA HIS A 45 0.91 7.66 -46.18
C HIS A 45 1.84 8.43 -47.14
N PRO A 46 2.67 7.75 -47.94
CA PRO A 46 3.61 8.41 -48.86
C PRO A 46 2.90 9.34 -49.86
N ASP A 47 1.67 8.99 -50.27
CA ASP A 47 0.86 9.81 -51.18
C ASP A 47 -0.07 10.81 -50.46
N ALA A 48 0.19 11.16 -49.20
CA ALA A 48 -0.63 12.13 -48.48
C ALA A 48 -0.49 13.53 -49.10
N THR A 49 -1.57 14.03 -49.68
CA THR A 49 -1.61 15.34 -50.36
C THR A 49 -1.92 16.52 -49.43
N ASN A 50 -2.28 16.26 -48.17
CA ASN A 50 -2.58 17.28 -47.16
C ASN A 50 -1.60 17.18 -46.00
N GLU A 51 -1.14 18.33 -45.51
CA GLU A 51 -0.34 18.45 -44.29
C GLU A 51 -1.18 17.94 -43.10
N ARG A 52 -0.69 16.90 -42.41
CA ARG A 52 -1.35 16.38 -41.20
C ARG A 52 -0.61 16.92 -39.99
N PRO A 53 -1.28 17.71 -39.11
CA PRO A 53 -0.65 18.17 -37.90
C PRO A 53 -0.17 16.96 -37.09
N GLY A 54 0.99 17.11 -36.44
CA GLY A 54 1.55 16.06 -35.60
C GLY A 54 0.60 15.64 -34.47
N TRP A 55 1.04 14.68 -33.69
CA TRP A 55 0.32 14.21 -32.51
C TRP A 55 0.95 14.77 -31.24
N PHE A 56 0.13 14.93 -30.21
CA PHE A 56 0.55 15.30 -28.87
C PHE A 56 0.36 14.11 -27.94
N ILE A 57 1.31 13.93 -27.01
CA ILE A 57 1.17 13.02 -25.88
C ILE A 57 1.17 13.90 -24.65
N ASP A 58 0.25 13.64 -23.73
CA ASP A 58 0.23 14.29 -22.43
C ASP A 58 -0.10 13.27 -21.35
N ASN A 59 0.26 13.59 -20.11
CA ASN A 59 -0.05 12.82 -18.91
C ASN A 59 0.40 11.34 -18.97
N VAL A 60 1.64 11.09 -19.40
CA VAL A 60 2.23 9.75 -19.36
C VAL A 60 2.55 9.37 -17.93
N GLN A 61 1.84 8.38 -17.40
CA GLN A 61 2.08 7.81 -16.08
C GLN A 61 2.56 6.36 -16.20
N ILE A 62 3.63 6.04 -15.47
CA ILE A 62 4.14 4.67 -15.32
C ILE A 62 4.14 4.38 -13.83
N ILE A 63 3.43 3.32 -13.44
CA ILE A 63 3.33 2.90 -12.04
C ILE A 63 3.76 1.45 -11.98
N ASN A 64 4.72 1.16 -11.09
CA ASN A 64 4.96 -0.20 -10.64
C ASN A 64 4.07 -0.43 -9.42
N GLN A 65 3.05 -1.28 -9.54
CA GLN A 65 2.17 -1.63 -8.42
C GLN A 65 2.84 -2.59 -7.42
N GLY A 66 4.09 -2.98 -7.67
CA GLY A 66 4.80 -4.00 -6.89
C GLY A 66 4.30 -5.40 -7.22
N VAL A 67 4.91 -6.38 -6.55
CA VAL A 67 4.30 -7.69 -6.35
C VAL A 67 3.60 -7.60 -5.00
N ASP A 68 2.36 -8.10 -4.93
CA ASP A 68 1.65 -8.42 -3.69
C ASP A 68 2.38 -9.53 -2.95
N LEU A 69 3.59 -9.24 -2.50
CA LEU A 69 4.26 -10.02 -1.48
C LEU A 69 3.59 -9.60 -0.19
N ASP A 70 2.55 -10.34 0.14
CA ASP A 70 1.95 -10.31 1.47
C ASP A 70 3.06 -10.45 2.48
N VAL A 71 3.43 -9.33 3.09
CA VAL A 71 4.49 -9.38 4.07
C VAL A 71 3.84 -9.84 5.35
N TRP A 72 4.37 -10.93 5.85
CA TRP A 72 3.70 -11.71 6.84
C TRP A 72 4.38 -11.54 8.19
N HIS A 73 3.72 -10.79 9.06
CA HIS A 73 4.25 -10.43 10.37
C HIS A 73 3.65 -11.36 11.41
N HIS A 74 4.42 -12.38 11.78
CA HIS A 74 4.14 -13.27 12.92
C HIS A 74 2.88 -14.12 12.87
N GLY A 75 2.13 -14.15 11.74
CA GLY A 75 0.97 -15.02 11.55
C GLY A 75 1.28 -16.53 11.55
N CYS A 76 0.26 -17.36 11.27
CA CYS A 76 0.49 -18.75 10.85
C CYS A 76 -0.20 -19.12 9.51
N TYR A 77 0.59 -19.65 8.56
CA TYR A 77 0.20 -19.89 7.17
C TYR A 77 0.49 -21.34 6.87
N THR A 78 -0.54 -22.01 6.40
CA THR A 78 -0.51 -23.44 6.14
C THR A 78 -1.43 -23.72 4.98
N THR A 79 -0.91 -24.48 4.01
CA THR A 79 -1.68 -24.95 2.86
C THR A 79 -2.35 -26.29 3.12
N THR A 80 -2.04 -26.91 4.27
CA THR A 80 -2.45 -28.28 4.61
C THR A 80 -3.38 -28.36 5.82
N SER A 81 -3.47 -27.30 6.63
CA SER A 81 -4.38 -27.22 7.77
C SER A 81 -5.42 -26.12 7.56
N THR A 82 -6.61 -26.31 8.13
CA THR A 82 -7.68 -25.29 8.13
C THR A 82 -7.48 -24.24 9.22
N SER A 83 -6.53 -24.46 10.13
CA SER A 83 -6.22 -23.58 11.25
C SER A 83 -4.75 -23.63 11.60
N CYS A 84 -4.22 -22.49 12.06
CA CYS A 84 -3.05 -22.41 12.89
C CYS A 84 -2.94 -21.02 13.51
N THR A 85 -2.04 -20.84 14.48
CA THR A 85 -1.97 -19.67 15.38
C THR A 85 -0.66 -18.93 15.23
N TYR A 86 -0.66 -17.62 15.47
CA TYR A 86 0.59 -16.88 15.58
C TYR A 86 1.39 -17.26 16.83
N ASN A 87 2.63 -16.75 16.92
CA ASN A 87 3.48 -16.99 18.09
C ASN A 87 3.05 -16.13 19.28
N SER A 88 3.05 -16.70 20.49
CA SER A 88 2.93 -15.92 21.73
C SER A 88 4.24 -15.18 22.05
N ASN A 89 4.14 -14.09 22.81
CA ASN A 89 5.27 -13.24 23.22
C ASN A 89 6.13 -12.79 22.04
N ALA A 90 5.50 -12.47 20.93
CA ALA A 90 6.17 -12.07 19.73
C ALA A 90 6.21 -10.55 19.61
N TYR A 91 7.39 -10.02 19.27
CA TYR A 91 7.57 -8.63 18.89
C TYR A 91 8.09 -8.56 17.46
N GLY A 92 7.16 -8.41 16.52
CA GLY A 92 7.42 -8.39 15.09
C GLY A 92 7.51 -7.00 14.53
N VAL A 93 8.48 -6.77 13.66
CA VAL A 93 8.67 -5.47 13.02
C VAL A 93 8.86 -5.63 11.51
N LEU A 94 7.99 -5.00 10.72
CA LEU A 94 8.30 -4.62 9.35
C LEU A 94 8.90 -3.24 9.37
N GLU A 95 10.06 -3.01 8.78
CA GLU A 95 10.64 -1.67 8.70
C GLU A 95 11.09 -1.37 7.27
N GLN A 96 10.92 -0.13 6.85
CA GLN A 96 11.49 0.40 5.61
C GLN A 96 11.73 1.91 5.72
N ASN A 97 12.52 2.44 4.80
CA ASN A 97 12.66 3.88 4.63
C ASN A 97 11.75 4.36 3.47
N ILE A 98 11.09 5.49 3.65
CA ILE A 98 10.20 6.11 2.66
C ILE A 98 10.55 7.59 2.46
N ASP A 99 10.27 8.09 1.25
CA ASP A 99 10.39 9.51 0.89
C ASP A 99 9.01 10.19 0.98
N LEU A 100 8.87 11.12 1.92
CA LEU A 100 7.67 11.92 2.16
C LEU A 100 7.81 13.35 1.58
N THR A 101 8.77 13.61 0.70
CA THR A 101 8.93 14.93 0.04
C THR A 101 7.65 15.33 -0.70
N GLY A 102 7.20 16.57 -0.48
CA GLY A 102 5.98 17.12 -1.07
C GLY A 102 4.69 16.82 -0.30
N THR A 103 4.75 16.01 0.76
CA THR A 103 3.59 15.80 1.64
C THR A 103 3.31 17.03 2.51
N ASN A 104 2.04 17.18 2.90
CA ASN A 104 1.58 18.26 3.75
C ASN A 104 0.48 17.76 4.71
N SER A 105 -0.22 18.67 5.39
CA SER A 105 -1.25 18.33 6.38
C SER A 105 -2.48 17.62 5.83
N THR A 106 -2.69 17.59 4.51
CA THR A 106 -3.78 16.82 3.89
C THR A 106 -3.31 15.49 3.31
N SER A 107 -2.00 15.24 3.29
CA SER A 107 -1.43 13.96 2.85
C SER A 107 -1.62 12.90 3.92
N LYS A 108 -1.84 11.67 3.47
CA LYS A 108 -2.00 10.51 4.34
C LYS A 108 -1.05 9.38 3.95
N ILE A 109 -0.77 8.52 4.90
CA ILE A 109 -0.17 7.20 4.66
C ILE A 109 -1.30 6.18 4.72
N GLU A 110 -1.46 5.45 3.63
CA GLU A 110 -2.51 4.45 3.50
C GLU A 110 -1.92 3.04 3.52
N PHE A 111 -2.63 2.10 4.13
CA PHE A 111 -2.29 0.68 4.09
C PHE A 111 -3.53 -0.14 3.80
N ASN A 112 -3.36 -1.15 2.97
CA ASN A 112 -4.34 -2.21 2.84
C ASN A 112 -3.91 -3.38 3.74
N MET A 113 -4.59 -3.56 4.87
CA MET A 113 -4.19 -4.52 5.89
C MET A 113 -5.33 -5.44 6.32
N GLU A 114 -5.00 -6.70 6.55
CA GLU A 114 -5.85 -7.71 7.19
C GLU A 114 -5.27 -8.00 8.58
N TRP A 115 -6.13 -8.11 9.59
CA TRP A 115 -5.72 -8.52 10.93
C TRP A 115 -6.64 -9.59 11.50
N ASP A 116 -6.03 -10.46 12.30
CA ASP A 116 -6.67 -11.45 13.15
C ASP A 116 -5.81 -11.55 14.41
N LEU A 117 -6.11 -10.73 15.41
CA LEU A 117 -5.35 -10.54 16.66
C LEU A 117 -6.33 -10.54 17.83
N GLU A 118 -5.91 -11.00 19.02
CA GLU A 118 -6.77 -11.02 20.22
C GLU A 118 -7.36 -9.62 20.50
N GLY A 119 -6.57 -8.57 20.24
CA GLY A 119 -6.96 -7.20 20.47
C GLY A 119 -6.94 -6.82 21.95
N GLY A 120 -7.83 -5.91 22.32
CA GLY A 120 -7.93 -5.35 23.66
C GLY A 120 -6.62 -4.74 24.12
N SER A 121 -6.08 -5.25 25.22
CA SER A 121 -4.78 -4.86 25.80
C SER A 121 -3.78 -6.03 25.80
N SER A 122 -3.92 -6.95 24.85
CA SER A 122 -3.09 -8.15 24.76
C SER A 122 -2.27 -8.15 23.48
N ASP A 123 -2.96 -8.22 22.32
CA ASP A 123 -2.31 -8.48 21.04
C ASP A 123 -2.74 -7.42 20.05
N ASN A 124 -1.83 -6.53 19.69
CA ASN A 124 -2.14 -5.40 18.83
C ASN A 124 -1.00 -5.10 17.86
N ALA A 125 -1.35 -4.37 16.82
CA ALA A 125 -0.46 -3.82 15.83
C ALA A 125 -0.47 -2.29 15.86
N CYS A 126 0.69 -1.70 15.56
CA CYS A 126 0.90 -0.26 15.53
C CYS A 126 1.74 0.12 14.32
N VAL A 127 1.41 1.25 13.71
CA VAL A 127 2.21 1.89 12.66
C VAL A 127 2.97 3.06 13.27
N GLU A 128 4.27 3.10 13.02
CA GLU A 128 5.16 4.10 13.64
C GLU A 128 6.11 4.73 12.63
N LEU A 129 6.50 5.98 12.86
CA LEU A 129 7.45 6.75 12.06
C LEU A 129 8.69 7.17 12.87
N SER A 130 9.84 7.25 12.22
CA SER A 130 11.08 7.78 12.79
C SER A 130 11.89 8.60 11.78
N LEU A 131 12.59 9.62 12.28
CA LEU A 131 13.57 10.40 11.51
C LEU A 131 15.01 9.96 11.75
N ASN A 132 15.24 9.02 12.68
CA ASN A 132 16.57 8.67 13.15
C ASN A 132 16.73 7.19 13.53
N GLY A 133 15.73 6.35 13.27
CA GLY A 133 15.67 4.93 13.64
C GLY A 133 15.66 4.62 15.14
N ASN A 134 15.73 5.62 16.03
CA ASN A 134 15.90 5.44 17.48
C ASN A 134 14.67 5.89 18.28
N THR A 135 14.05 6.99 17.88
CA THR A 135 12.84 7.53 18.50
C THR A 135 11.68 7.41 17.52
N TRP A 136 10.57 6.84 17.98
CA TRP A 136 9.44 6.48 17.14
C TRP A 136 8.17 7.21 17.59
N ALA A 137 7.34 7.60 16.64
CA ALA A 137 6.01 8.17 16.87
C ALA A 137 4.95 7.24 16.30
N ASP A 138 3.97 6.86 17.11
CA ASP A 138 2.81 6.08 16.66
C ASP A 138 1.86 6.98 15.85
N ILE A 139 1.35 6.47 14.72
CA ILE A 139 0.37 7.17 13.87
C ILE A 139 -0.95 6.43 13.75
N SER A 140 -1.04 5.22 14.30
CA SER A 140 -2.21 4.34 14.26
C SER A 140 -3.05 4.37 15.54
N SER A 141 -2.41 4.65 16.67
CA SER A 141 -3.07 4.72 17.96
C SER A 141 -3.67 6.10 18.23
N SER A 142 -4.45 6.19 19.31
CA SER A 142 -5.04 7.46 19.79
C SER A 142 -4.02 8.51 20.25
N THR A 143 -2.76 8.15 20.43
CA THR A 143 -1.66 9.06 20.77
C THR A 143 -0.41 8.68 20.00
N SER A 144 0.51 9.64 19.80
CA SER A 144 1.79 9.38 19.15
C SER A 144 2.88 8.82 20.06
N SER A 145 2.59 8.58 21.34
CA SER A 145 3.57 8.08 22.29
C SER A 145 3.89 6.60 22.05
N THR A 146 5.18 6.27 22.07
CA THR A 146 5.70 4.91 22.06
C THR A 146 6.25 4.47 23.42
N SER A 147 5.92 5.21 24.49
CA SER A 147 6.40 4.93 25.86
C SER A 147 5.86 3.64 26.47
N SER A 148 4.74 3.13 25.96
CA SER A 148 4.19 1.82 26.29
C SER A 148 4.29 0.88 25.10
N ASP A 149 4.30 -0.42 25.39
CA ASP A 149 4.30 -1.47 24.39
C ASP A 149 3.08 -1.36 23.47
N CYS A 150 3.23 -1.77 22.20
CA CYS A 150 2.19 -1.60 21.19
C CYS A 150 0.91 -2.36 21.57
N SER A 151 1.08 -3.56 22.13
CA SER A 151 0.04 -4.44 22.68
C SER A 151 -0.95 -3.75 23.61
N VAL A 152 -0.56 -2.67 24.30
CA VAL A 152 -1.40 -2.00 25.32
C VAL A 152 -1.76 -0.56 24.98
N ARG A 153 -1.37 -0.06 23.80
CA ARG A 153 -1.71 1.31 23.40
C ARG A 153 -3.19 1.45 23.10
N SER A 154 -3.77 2.55 23.56
CA SER A 154 -5.16 2.90 23.29
C SER A 154 -5.35 3.23 21.80
N GLY A 155 -6.34 2.60 21.18
CA GLY A 155 -6.69 2.82 19.77
C GLY A 155 -5.75 2.13 18.78
N SER A 156 -4.91 1.20 19.24
CA SER A 156 -4.12 0.31 18.39
C SER A 156 -5.01 -0.62 17.56
N ILE A 157 -4.42 -1.36 16.62
CA ILE A 157 -5.16 -2.23 15.70
C ILE A 157 -5.10 -3.68 16.23
N PRO A 158 -6.21 -4.36 16.54
CA PRO A 158 -7.58 -3.85 16.52
C PRO A 158 -7.98 -3.11 17.81
N GLY A 159 -7.25 -3.23 18.91
CA GLY A 159 -7.69 -2.77 20.22
C GLY A 159 -9.05 -3.38 20.57
N ASN A 160 -10.00 -2.56 21.03
CA ASN A 160 -11.39 -3.01 21.26
C ASN A 160 -12.26 -3.02 19.98
N GLY A 161 -11.63 -2.89 18.81
CA GLY A 161 -12.24 -2.69 17.51
C GLY A 161 -11.66 -1.47 16.81
N TYR A 162 -11.36 -1.61 15.52
CA TYR A 162 -10.70 -0.60 14.72
C TYR A 162 -11.59 -0.14 13.56
N ILE A 163 -11.67 1.17 13.35
CA ILE A 163 -12.49 1.78 12.29
C ILE A 163 -11.64 1.91 11.03
N ALA A 164 -12.03 1.22 9.96
CA ALA A 164 -11.38 1.35 8.65
C ALA A 164 -11.95 2.54 7.87
N ASP A 165 -11.36 2.84 6.71
CA ASP A 165 -11.75 3.99 5.89
C ASP A 165 -13.16 3.86 5.27
N ASP A 166 -13.73 2.65 5.24
CA ASP A 166 -15.12 2.41 4.88
C ASP A 166 -16.13 2.82 5.98
N GLY A 167 -15.63 3.33 7.10
CA GLY A 167 -16.41 3.77 8.25
C GLY A 167 -16.98 2.63 9.10
N GLN A 168 -16.64 1.38 8.81
CA GLN A 168 -17.05 0.22 9.61
C GLN A 168 -16.02 -0.07 10.71
N THR A 169 -16.52 -0.53 11.85
CA THR A 169 -15.68 -1.04 12.94
C THR A 169 -15.51 -2.54 12.79
N TYR A 170 -14.26 -2.98 12.72
CA TYR A 170 -13.87 -4.39 12.68
C TYR A 170 -13.25 -4.77 14.02
N GLY A 171 -13.59 -5.96 14.53
CA GLY A 171 -13.12 -6.42 15.83
C GLY A 171 -11.71 -7.00 15.79
N ASP A 172 -11.51 -8.00 16.63
CA ASP A 172 -10.35 -8.91 16.67
C ASP A 172 -9.96 -9.47 15.28
N GLN A 173 -10.95 -9.69 14.40
CA GLN A 173 -10.73 -10.12 13.02
C GLN A 173 -11.36 -9.16 12.00
N SER A 174 -10.57 -8.73 11.00
CA SER A 174 -11.05 -7.88 9.89
C SER A 174 -11.79 -8.67 8.80
N GLY A 175 -11.44 -9.95 8.63
CA GLY A 175 -12.07 -10.91 7.71
C GLY A 175 -11.75 -10.71 6.23
N ASP A 176 -11.07 -9.62 5.89
CA ASP A 176 -10.48 -9.31 4.59
C ASP A 176 -9.53 -8.12 4.78
N PHE A 177 -8.85 -7.72 3.72
CA PHE A 177 -8.11 -6.49 3.65
C PHE A 177 -9.00 -5.26 3.83
N ARG A 178 -8.52 -4.34 4.67
CA ARG A 178 -9.15 -3.06 4.96
C ARG A 178 -8.16 -1.94 4.66
N LEU A 179 -8.65 -0.94 3.93
CA LEU A 179 -7.92 0.31 3.78
C LEU A 179 -7.97 1.08 5.10
N VAL A 180 -6.81 1.44 5.61
CA VAL A 180 -6.66 2.33 6.77
C VAL A 180 -5.75 3.49 6.40
N SER A 181 -6.17 4.69 6.78
CA SER A 181 -5.44 5.92 6.51
C SER A 181 -4.95 6.59 7.79
N PHE A 182 -3.68 6.98 7.81
CA PHE A 182 -3.04 7.68 8.91
C PHE A 182 -2.59 9.08 8.49
N ASP A 183 -2.89 10.07 9.33
CA ASP A 183 -2.39 11.43 9.13
C ASP A 183 -0.88 11.47 9.39
N ILE A 184 -0.15 12.25 8.59
CA ILE A 184 1.31 12.41 8.75
C ILE A 184 1.57 13.53 9.77
N PRO A 185 2.21 13.27 10.93
CA PRO A 185 2.51 14.33 11.88
C PRO A 185 3.47 15.36 11.28
N THR A 186 3.33 16.63 11.67
CA THR A 186 4.03 17.77 11.03
C THR A 186 5.54 17.64 10.96
N GLY A 187 6.17 16.96 11.94
CA GLY A 187 7.61 16.70 11.94
C GLY A 187 8.09 15.73 10.86
N PHE A 188 7.20 14.89 10.32
CA PHE A 188 7.50 13.89 9.28
C PHE A 188 7.11 14.34 7.87
N GLN A 189 6.34 15.43 7.76
CA GLN A 189 5.93 15.97 6.46
C GLN A 189 7.13 16.56 5.70
N ASN A 190 7.10 16.42 4.38
CA ASN A 190 8.12 16.94 3.46
C ASN A 190 9.57 16.51 3.82
N GLN A 191 9.73 15.31 4.38
CA GLN A 191 11.03 14.73 4.69
C GLN A 191 11.43 13.74 3.60
N SER A 192 12.68 13.83 3.13
CA SER A 192 13.17 12.96 2.05
C SER A 192 13.56 11.56 2.48
N SER A 193 13.56 11.29 3.79
CA SER A 193 13.88 10.00 4.36
C SER A 193 13.22 9.90 5.73
N VAL A 194 12.28 8.96 5.85
CA VAL A 194 11.55 8.64 7.07
C VAL A 194 11.50 7.13 7.20
N ASP A 195 11.90 6.61 8.35
CA ASP A 195 11.71 5.20 8.65
C ASP A 195 10.24 5.00 9.05
N ILE A 196 9.61 4.00 8.45
CA ILE A 196 8.26 3.57 8.81
C ILE A 196 8.32 2.12 9.22
N ARG A 197 7.62 1.79 10.30
CA ARG A 197 7.48 0.41 10.74
C ARG A 197 6.07 0.02 11.13
N ILE A 198 5.78 -1.26 10.94
CA ILE A 198 4.58 -1.90 11.46
C ILE A 198 5.05 -2.88 12.54
N VAL A 199 4.59 -2.64 13.76
CA VAL A 199 4.86 -3.46 14.93
C VAL A 199 3.66 -4.37 15.16
N VAL A 200 3.90 -5.66 15.38
CA VAL A 200 2.90 -6.61 15.91
C VAL A 200 3.45 -7.11 17.23
N ASP A 201 2.69 -6.92 18.30
CA ASP A 201 3.12 -7.19 19.67
C ASP A 201 2.07 -8.05 20.36
N THR A 202 2.45 -9.29 20.71
CA THR A 202 1.56 -10.32 21.24
C THR A 202 1.94 -10.72 22.66
N SER A 203 0.93 -11.05 23.45
CA SER A 203 1.01 -11.45 24.83
C SER A 203 1.38 -12.93 25.00
N THR A 204 1.42 -13.39 26.25
CA THR A 204 1.74 -14.80 26.58
C THR A 204 0.64 -15.80 26.20
N SER A 205 -0.58 -15.33 25.93
CA SER A 205 -1.80 -16.13 25.87
C SER A 205 -2.70 -15.69 24.72
N PHE A 206 -3.53 -16.61 24.21
CA PHE A 206 -4.48 -16.40 23.10
C PHE A 206 -3.83 -15.90 21.81
N ASN A 207 -3.43 -16.85 20.96
CA ASN A 207 -2.70 -16.54 19.74
C ASN A 207 -3.57 -16.50 18.49
N TYR A 208 -4.76 -15.91 18.62
CA TYR A 208 -5.74 -15.75 17.56
C TYR A 208 -6.75 -14.64 17.93
N GLY A 209 -7.45 -14.06 16.96
CA GLY A 209 -8.58 -13.17 17.20
C GLY A 209 -9.86 -13.95 17.53
N ASN A 210 -10.81 -14.03 16.60
CA ASN A 210 -12.15 -14.56 16.90
C ASN A 210 -12.30 -16.06 16.68
N TYR A 211 -11.73 -16.58 15.59
CA TYR A 211 -11.94 -17.97 15.15
C TYR A 211 -10.61 -18.64 14.87
N PHE A 212 -10.45 -19.93 15.25
CA PHE A 212 -9.34 -20.79 14.82
C PHE A 212 -9.40 -21.10 13.31
N ARG A 213 -9.35 -20.08 12.45
CA ARG A 213 -8.99 -20.21 11.03
C ARG A 213 -7.58 -19.65 10.82
N ILE A 214 -7.03 -19.82 9.62
CA ILE A 214 -5.70 -19.34 9.23
C ILE A 214 -5.55 -17.87 9.70
N GLN A 215 -4.64 -17.63 10.65
CA GLN A 215 -4.45 -16.35 11.32
C GLN A 215 -3.43 -15.52 10.53
N ASN A 216 -3.88 -14.44 9.92
CA ASN A 216 -3.01 -13.55 9.16
C ASN A 216 -3.11 -12.12 9.71
N CYS A 217 -1.99 -11.58 10.19
CA CYS A 217 -1.73 -10.16 10.01
C CYS A 217 -1.04 -10.04 8.65
N ARG A 218 -1.85 -9.78 7.62
CA ARG A 218 -1.39 -9.71 6.23
C ARG A 218 -1.31 -8.24 5.85
N LEU A 219 -0.16 -7.80 5.38
CA LEU A 219 -0.03 -6.49 4.77
C LEU A 219 0.09 -6.66 3.26
N LEU A 220 -0.88 -6.13 2.51
CA LEU A 220 -0.69 -5.86 1.09
C LEU A 220 0.05 -4.54 0.98
N ARG A 221 1.22 -4.59 0.35
CA ARG A 221 2.16 -3.48 0.30
C ARG A 221 1.78 -2.47 -0.79
N GLU A 222 0.55 -1.97 -0.76
CA GLU A 222 0.18 -0.73 -1.45
C GLU A 222 0.17 0.39 -0.42
N TYR A 223 1.32 1.04 -0.20
CA TYR A 223 1.30 2.35 0.44
C TYR A 223 1.23 3.40 -0.66
N SER A 224 0.12 4.12 -0.73
CA SER A 224 0.01 5.31 -1.56
C SER A 224 0.22 6.53 -0.67
N VAL A 225 1.19 7.36 -1.04
CA VAL A 225 1.33 8.70 -0.46
C VAL A 225 0.59 9.64 -1.39
N HIS A 226 -0.62 10.03 -1.01
CA HIS A 226 -1.39 11.04 -1.73
C HIS A 226 -0.76 12.42 -1.47
N ARG A 227 -0.10 12.96 -2.49
CA ARG A 227 0.54 14.28 -2.47
C ARG A 227 -0.46 15.39 -2.76
#